data_AF-A0A6J1QAJ5-F1
#
_entry.id   AF-A0A6J1QAJ5-F1
#
_cell.length_a   1.000
_cell.length_b   1.000
_cell.length_c   1.000
_cell.angle_alpha   90.00
_cell.angle_beta   90.00
_cell.angle_gamma   90.00
#
_symmetry.space_group_name_H-M   'P 1'
#
loop_
_entity.id
_entity.type
_entity.pdbx_description
1 polymer ?
#
loop_
_entity_poly.entity_id
_entity_poly.type
_entity_poly.pdbx_seq_one_letter_code
_entity_poly.pdbx_strand_id
1 'polypeptide(L)'
;YRVGPMGFLSTEDEVVPGNMGLKDQSMALRWVSENIEWFGGDPEKVTLVGLSAGGASVHYHYLSQLSANLFKGGISFSGTAFDCWTQTENALEKAKKLGALMGCPTTSSRDMIRCLRYRPARAIVQATSEFMPFLYNPFTPFGPVVEKIGDEAPFIDRTPVEIINSSDVQDVPWVTGVTSEEGLYPVAEFIAVDQNLKELNDNWDILGPHFLDFNYTIPKEKHIEIARLIKTHYFGTKPIDRQSTKELIQMSSDRFFVVDSEKAARMQAGVNQNPVWYYYFSYRGAQSLSDSFSGTTENYGKFMWNTNVYVY
;
A
#
# COMPACT_ATOMS: atom_id res chain seq x y z
N TYR A 1 -3.57 13.37 -6.39
CA TYR A 1 -4.48 12.36 -6.96
C TYR A 1 -5.57 12.02 -5.94
N ARG A 2 -6.70 11.46 -6.36
CA ARG A 2 -7.77 11.01 -5.45
C ARG A 2 -7.31 9.84 -4.57
N VAL A 3 -7.80 9.77 -3.33
CA VAL A 3 -7.42 8.75 -2.33
C VAL A 3 -8.64 8.05 -1.71
N GLY A 4 -8.41 6.95 -1.00
CA GLY A 4 -9.45 6.18 -0.31
C GLY A 4 -10.57 5.73 -1.25
N PRO A 5 -11.84 5.64 -0.80
CA PRO A 5 -12.95 5.24 -1.67
C PRO A 5 -13.18 6.21 -2.83
N MET A 6 -12.72 7.46 -2.74
CA MET A 6 -12.87 8.43 -3.85
C MET A 6 -11.90 8.16 -5.01
N GLY A 7 -10.77 7.51 -4.72
CA GLY A 7 -9.74 7.19 -5.71
C GLY A 7 -9.67 5.70 -6.09
N PHE A 8 -10.17 4.81 -5.24
CA PHE A 8 -9.88 3.38 -5.33
C PHE A 8 -11.08 2.47 -5.07
N LEU A 9 -12.30 3.01 -4.99
CA LEU A 9 -13.50 2.17 -5.05
C LEU A 9 -13.53 1.42 -6.39
N SER A 10 -13.88 0.13 -6.35
CA SER A 10 -14.10 -0.68 -7.54
C SER A 10 -15.34 -1.54 -7.37
N THR A 11 -16.13 -1.65 -8.44
CA THR A 11 -17.25 -2.58 -8.57
C THR A 11 -16.88 -3.83 -9.37
N GLU A 12 -15.60 -3.98 -9.74
CA GLU A 12 -15.07 -5.10 -10.55
C GLU A 12 -15.82 -5.33 -11.87
N ASP A 13 -16.46 -4.27 -12.38
CA ASP A 13 -17.23 -4.21 -13.62
C ASP A 13 -17.00 -2.86 -14.32
N GLU A 14 -17.67 -2.64 -15.45
CA GLU A 14 -17.52 -1.44 -16.26
C GLU A 14 -18.04 -0.15 -15.59
N VAL A 15 -18.82 -0.24 -14.51
CA VAL A 15 -19.44 0.94 -13.88
C VAL A 15 -18.39 1.77 -13.14
N VAL A 16 -17.57 1.11 -12.32
CA VAL A 16 -16.39 1.69 -11.66
C VAL A 16 -15.30 0.60 -11.63
N PRO A 17 -14.48 0.48 -12.69
CA PRO A 17 -13.43 -0.54 -12.75
C PRO A 17 -12.39 -0.42 -11.63
N GLY A 18 -12.09 0.81 -11.21
CA GLY A 18 -11.15 1.10 -10.12
C GLY A 18 -10.03 2.06 -10.55
N ASN A 19 -8.97 2.12 -9.73
CA ASN A 19 -7.70 2.78 -10.02
C ASN A 19 -7.77 4.27 -10.42
N MET A 20 -8.83 4.97 -10.04
CA MET A 20 -9.00 6.39 -10.37
C MET A 20 -7.84 7.25 -9.83
N GLY A 21 -7.30 6.92 -8.66
CA GLY A 21 -6.11 7.59 -8.10
C GLY A 21 -4.85 7.39 -8.96
N LEU A 22 -4.60 6.20 -9.49
CA LEU A 22 -3.48 5.93 -10.39
C LEU A 22 -3.68 6.56 -11.77
N LYS A 23 -4.93 6.58 -12.27
CA LYS A 23 -5.29 7.27 -13.53
C LYS A 23 -5.11 8.78 -13.40
N ASP A 24 -5.44 9.38 -12.25
CA ASP A 24 -5.14 10.79 -11.96
C ASP A 24 -3.63 11.06 -12.01
N GLN A 25 -2.81 10.15 -11.46
CA GLN A 25 -1.35 10.28 -11.52
C GLN A 25 -0.85 10.17 -12.97
N SER A 26 -1.36 9.21 -13.77
CA SER A 26 -1.02 9.10 -15.19
C SER A 26 -1.38 10.35 -15.98
N MET A 27 -2.56 10.96 -15.72
CA MET A 27 -2.91 12.26 -16.29
C MET A 27 -1.89 13.34 -15.91
N ALA A 28 -1.47 13.40 -14.64
CA ALA A 28 -0.45 14.35 -14.20
C ALA A 28 0.90 14.11 -14.90
N LEU A 29 1.30 12.86 -15.13
CA LEU A 29 2.52 12.54 -15.89
C LEU A 29 2.43 13.01 -17.35
N ARG A 30 1.27 12.85 -17.99
CA ARG A 30 1.02 13.39 -19.34
C ARG A 30 1.11 14.92 -19.33
N TRP A 31 0.51 15.56 -18.33
CA TRP A 31 0.60 17.01 -18.18
C TRP A 31 2.06 17.46 -18.05
N VAL A 32 2.88 16.79 -17.24
CA VAL A 32 4.31 17.09 -17.13
C VAL A 32 5.01 16.89 -18.48
N SER A 33 4.81 15.75 -19.14
CA SER A 33 5.41 15.45 -20.44
C SER A 33 5.07 16.51 -21.50
N GLU A 34 3.84 17.03 -21.50
CA GLU A 34 3.35 18.01 -22.50
C GLU A 34 3.69 19.46 -22.14
N ASN A 35 3.94 19.78 -20.86
CA ASN A 35 3.99 21.17 -20.40
C ASN A 35 5.28 21.57 -19.68
N ILE A 36 6.09 20.63 -19.20
CA ILE A 36 7.21 20.96 -18.30
C ILE A 36 8.30 21.82 -18.97
N GLU A 37 8.40 21.79 -20.30
CA GLU A 37 9.31 22.65 -21.07
C GLU A 37 9.05 24.15 -20.83
N TRP A 38 7.79 24.54 -20.63
CA TRP A 38 7.40 25.92 -20.34
C TRP A 38 7.84 26.40 -18.95
N PHE A 39 8.23 25.47 -18.08
CA PHE A 39 8.78 25.72 -16.75
C PHE A 39 10.30 25.50 -16.70
N GLY A 40 10.94 25.28 -17.85
CA GLY A 40 12.38 25.03 -17.96
C GLY A 40 12.81 23.61 -17.63
N GLY A 41 11.88 22.67 -17.48
CA GLY A 41 12.19 21.24 -17.35
C GLY A 41 12.39 20.56 -18.70
N ASP A 42 12.94 19.34 -18.67
CA ASP A 42 13.14 18.51 -19.86
C ASP A 42 12.20 17.30 -19.79
N PRO A 43 11.18 17.19 -20.67
CA PRO A 43 10.25 16.06 -20.65
C PRO A 43 10.94 14.71 -20.93
N GLU A 44 12.12 14.72 -21.55
CA GLU A 44 12.93 13.52 -21.78
C GLU A 44 13.85 13.17 -20.61
N LYS A 45 13.70 13.82 -19.44
CA LYS A 45 14.49 13.55 -18.22
C LYS A 45 13.64 13.48 -16.94
N VAL A 46 12.37 13.13 -17.07
CA VAL A 46 11.45 13.01 -15.94
C VAL A 46 11.79 11.76 -15.11
N THR A 47 12.04 11.93 -13.81
CA THR A 47 12.20 10.85 -12.83
C THR A 47 11.02 10.85 -11.87
N LEU A 48 10.33 9.72 -11.75
CA LEU A 48 9.25 9.57 -10.78
C LEU A 48 9.81 9.26 -9.40
N VAL A 49 9.30 9.93 -8.38
CA VAL A 49 9.73 9.69 -7.01
C VAL A 49 8.51 9.59 -6.11
N GLY A 50 8.47 8.56 -5.26
CA GLY A 50 7.35 8.34 -4.36
C GLY A 50 7.76 7.61 -3.08
N LEU A 51 7.03 7.88 -1.99
CA LEU A 51 7.20 7.26 -0.69
C LEU A 51 5.96 6.45 -0.31
N SER A 52 6.12 5.28 0.31
CA SER A 52 5.00 4.48 0.83
C SER A 52 4.00 4.17 -0.30
N ALA A 53 2.72 4.52 -0.16
CA ALA A 53 1.73 4.40 -1.23
C ALA A 53 2.15 5.13 -2.53
N GLY A 54 2.92 6.21 -2.43
CA GLY A 54 3.55 6.87 -3.57
C GLY A 54 4.69 6.04 -4.19
N GLY A 55 5.49 5.34 -3.37
CA GLY A 55 6.53 4.43 -3.86
C GLY A 55 5.93 3.23 -4.59
N ALA A 56 4.86 2.66 -4.02
CA ALA A 56 4.04 1.65 -4.68
C ALA A 56 3.43 2.19 -5.98
N SER A 57 2.92 3.42 -5.97
CA SER A 57 2.41 4.09 -7.18
C SER A 57 3.47 4.22 -8.27
N VAL A 58 4.71 4.60 -7.93
CA VAL A 58 5.84 4.60 -8.88
C VAL A 58 6.00 3.21 -9.48
N HIS A 59 6.04 2.15 -8.67
CA HIS A 59 6.16 0.79 -9.20
C HIS A 59 4.95 0.40 -10.06
N TYR A 60 3.72 0.78 -9.71
CA TYR A 60 2.55 0.57 -10.56
C TYR A 60 2.64 1.29 -11.92
N HIS A 61 3.27 2.46 -12.00
CA HIS A 61 3.54 3.13 -13.28
C HIS A 61 4.54 2.36 -14.16
N TYR A 62 5.47 1.58 -13.57
CA TYR A 62 6.31 0.64 -14.32
C TYR A 62 5.53 -0.52 -14.92
N LEU A 63 4.36 -0.82 -14.37
CA LEU A 63 3.54 -1.99 -14.76
C LEU A 63 2.37 -1.59 -15.66
N SER A 64 2.21 -0.30 -15.97
CA SER A 64 1.05 0.23 -16.68
C SER A 64 1.41 0.77 -18.06
N GLN A 65 0.68 0.32 -19.09
CA GLN A 65 0.78 0.88 -20.43
C GLN A 65 0.25 2.32 -20.52
N LEU A 66 -0.61 2.75 -19.59
CA LEU A 66 -1.06 4.15 -19.52
C LEU A 66 0.07 5.12 -19.16
N SER A 67 1.20 4.61 -18.68
CA SER A 67 2.35 5.41 -18.24
C SER A 67 3.56 5.26 -19.16
N ALA A 68 3.40 4.53 -20.27
CA ALA A 68 4.47 4.26 -21.21
C ALA A 68 5.08 5.54 -21.77
N ASN A 69 6.42 5.59 -21.78
CA ASN A 69 7.23 6.71 -22.29
C ASN A 69 7.06 8.05 -21.55
N LEU A 70 6.36 8.12 -20.42
CA LEU A 70 6.13 9.37 -19.67
C LEU A 70 7.22 9.70 -18.64
N PHE A 71 8.14 8.78 -18.39
CA PHE A 71 9.24 8.93 -17.45
C PHE A 71 10.46 8.11 -17.89
N LYS A 72 11.64 8.50 -17.42
CA LYS A 72 12.93 7.88 -17.77
C LYS A 72 13.63 7.20 -16.59
N GLY A 73 13.01 7.21 -15.42
CA GLY A 73 13.49 6.53 -14.24
C GLY A 73 12.52 6.71 -13.07
N GLY A 74 12.75 5.94 -12.02
CA GLY A 74 11.85 5.88 -10.88
C GLY A 74 12.58 5.57 -9.59
N ILE A 75 12.12 6.17 -8.50
CA ILE A 75 12.61 5.92 -7.15
C ILE A 75 11.42 5.65 -6.24
N SER A 76 11.34 4.42 -5.73
CA SER A 76 10.34 3.94 -4.79
C SER A 76 10.93 3.85 -3.39
N PHE A 77 10.57 4.78 -2.51
CA PHE A 77 10.95 4.72 -1.11
C PHE A 77 9.91 3.90 -0.33
N SER A 78 10.32 2.76 0.23
CA SER A 78 9.53 1.97 1.20
C SER A 78 8.10 1.66 0.72
N GLY A 79 7.98 1.24 -0.54
CA GLY A 79 6.68 0.95 -1.14
C GLY A 79 6.84 0.38 -2.53
N THR A 80 6.25 -0.78 -2.79
CA THR A 80 6.24 -1.43 -4.11
C THR A 80 4.88 -2.03 -4.41
N ALA A 81 4.51 -2.19 -5.68
CA ALA A 81 3.27 -2.87 -6.09
C ALA A 81 3.13 -4.33 -5.59
N PHE A 82 4.14 -4.88 -4.92
CA PHE A 82 4.13 -6.23 -4.36
C PHE A 82 3.70 -6.26 -2.90
N ASP A 83 3.85 -5.14 -2.20
CA ASP A 83 3.57 -5.10 -0.77
C ASP A 83 2.10 -5.44 -0.53
N CYS A 84 1.84 -6.31 0.45
CA CYS A 84 0.52 -6.88 0.67
C CYS A 84 -0.63 -5.86 0.82
N TRP A 85 -0.33 -4.66 1.31
CA TRP A 85 -1.27 -3.58 1.55
C TRP A 85 -1.59 -2.74 0.29
N THR A 86 -0.90 -2.98 -0.83
CA THR A 86 -1.03 -2.15 -2.03
C THR A 86 -2.14 -2.57 -2.96
N GLN A 87 -2.40 -3.86 -3.11
CA GLN A 87 -3.48 -4.35 -3.97
C GLN A 87 -4.70 -4.71 -3.14
N THR A 88 -5.82 -4.03 -3.40
CA THR A 88 -7.08 -4.29 -2.71
C THR A 88 -7.70 -5.60 -3.17
N GLU A 89 -8.04 -6.39 -2.16
CA GLU A 89 -8.81 -7.60 -2.23
C GLU A 89 -10.29 -7.35 -1.91
N ASN A 90 -11.16 -8.23 -2.42
CA ASN A 90 -12.62 -8.17 -2.25
C ASN A 90 -13.22 -6.79 -2.51
N ALA A 91 -12.77 -6.11 -3.58
CA ALA A 91 -13.09 -4.72 -3.83
C ALA A 91 -14.60 -4.50 -4.04
N LEU A 92 -15.27 -5.40 -4.77
CA LEU A 92 -16.72 -5.36 -4.97
C LEU A 92 -17.50 -5.47 -3.64
N GLU A 93 -17.11 -6.38 -2.75
CA GLU A 93 -17.77 -6.52 -1.45
C GLU A 93 -17.54 -5.30 -0.56
N LYS A 94 -16.34 -4.70 -0.61
CA LYS A 94 -16.06 -3.43 0.06
C LYS A 94 -16.92 -2.30 -0.52
N ALA A 95 -17.12 -2.26 -1.83
CA ALA A 95 -17.99 -1.28 -2.49
C ALA A 95 -19.47 -1.44 -2.10
N LYS A 96 -19.97 -2.69 -2.04
CA LYS A 96 -21.33 -2.98 -1.54
C LYS A 96 -21.50 -2.56 -0.08
N LYS A 97 -20.52 -2.86 0.78
CA LYS A 97 -20.55 -2.42 2.18
C LYS A 97 -20.61 -0.91 2.29
N LEU A 98 -19.79 -0.17 1.52
CA LEU A 98 -19.85 1.29 1.48
C LEU A 98 -21.22 1.79 0.99
N GLY A 99 -21.77 1.17 -0.06
CA GLY A 99 -23.12 1.45 -0.55
C GLY A 99 -24.17 1.28 0.54
N ALA A 100 -24.15 0.17 1.26
CA ALA A 100 -25.08 -0.12 2.36
C ALA A 100 -24.95 0.89 3.51
N LEU A 101 -23.72 1.24 3.93
CA LEU A 101 -23.47 2.25 4.96
C LEU A 101 -24.04 3.62 4.59
N MET A 102 -24.05 3.95 3.29
CA MET A 102 -24.62 5.18 2.77
C MET A 102 -26.11 5.08 2.43
N GLY A 103 -26.78 3.97 2.78
CA GLY A 103 -28.20 3.74 2.45
C GLY A 103 -28.47 3.72 0.95
N CYS A 104 -27.54 3.18 0.16
CA CYS A 104 -27.66 3.00 -1.29
C CYS A 104 -28.01 1.54 -1.64
N PRO A 105 -28.74 1.31 -2.75
CA PRO A 105 -28.99 -0.04 -3.23
C PRO A 105 -27.67 -0.73 -3.60
N THR A 106 -27.56 -2.04 -3.35
CA THR A 106 -26.32 -2.83 -3.56
C THR A 106 -26.50 -3.99 -4.54
N THR A 107 -27.70 -4.19 -5.07
CA THR A 107 -28.02 -5.25 -6.04
C THR A 107 -27.51 -4.97 -7.45
N SER A 108 -27.32 -3.70 -7.80
CA SER A 108 -26.86 -3.23 -9.11
C SER A 108 -25.74 -2.22 -8.91
N SER A 109 -24.56 -2.45 -9.49
CA SER A 109 -23.42 -1.52 -9.43
C SER A 109 -23.82 -0.14 -9.95
N ARG A 110 -24.59 -0.08 -11.04
CA ARG A 110 -25.04 1.18 -11.64
C ARG A 110 -25.92 1.99 -10.70
N ASP A 111 -26.88 1.36 -10.02
CA ASP A 111 -27.77 2.05 -9.08
C ASP A 111 -27.07 2.43 -7.79
N MET A 112 -26.17 1.56 -7.30
CA MET A 112 -25.31 1.82 -6.15
C MET A 112 -24.46 3.07 -6.38
N ILE A 113 -23.72 3.12 -7.50
CA ILE A 113 -22.84 4.22 -7.85
C ILE A 113 -23.64 5.49 -8.15
N ARG A 114 -24.80 5.39 -8.82
CA ARG A 114 -25.69 6.54 -9.02
C ARG A 114 -26.10 7.15 -7.67
N CYS A 115 -26.50 6.32 -6.71
CA CYS A 115 -26.87 6.79 -5.37
C CYS A 115 -25.67 7.41 -4.64
N LEU A 116 -24.51 6.74 -4.64
CA LEU A 116 -23.29 7.21 -3.96
C LEU A 116 -22.84 8.60 -4.47
N ARG A 117 -23.02 8.91 -5.76
CA ARG A 117 -22.70 10.23 -6.34
C ARG A 117 -23.52 11.39 -5.74
N TYR A 118 -24.69 11.11 -5.14
CA TYR A 118 -25.51 12.11 -4.44
C TYR A 118 -25.28 12.15 -2.93
N ARG A 119 -24.38 11.31 -2.40
CA ARG A 119 -24.04 11.31 -0.98
C ARG A 119 -22.91 12.32 -0.70
N PRO A 120 -22.88 12.95 0.48
CA PRO A 120 -21.80 13.86 0.82
C PRO A 120 -20.44 13.14 0.80
N ALA A 121 -19.47 13.68 0.07
CA ALA A 121 -18.12 13.11 -0.02
C ALA A 121 -17.47 12.91 1.36
N ARG A 122 -17.71 13.84 2.30
CA ARG A 122 -17.22 13.72 3.68
C ARG A 122 -17.76 12.46 4.37
N ALA A 123 -19.03 12.11 4.19
CA ALA A 123 -19.62 10.92 4.79
C ALA A 123 -19.02 9.63 4.20
N ILE A 124 -18.78 9.62 2.88
CA ILE A 124 -18.11 8.51 2.19
C ILE A 124 -16.69 8.31 2.73
N VAL A 125 -15.92 9.39 2.87
CA VAL A 125 -14.55 9.31 3.40
C VAL A 125 -14.55 8.87 4.87
N GLN A 126 -15.45 9.38 5.70
CA GLN A 126 -15.57 8.98 7.11
C GLN A 126 -15.92 7.50 7.27
N ALA A 127 -16.70 6.92 6.35
CA ALA A 127 -17.03 5.49 6.38
C ALA A 127 -15.81 4.56 6.17
N THR A 128 -14.64 5.10 5.81
CA THR A 128 -13.40 4.30 5.67
C THR A 128 -13.03 3.57 6.97
N SER A 129 -13.31 4.15 8.15
CA SER A 129 -13.03 3.51 9.44
C SER A 129 -13.81 2.20 9.64
N GLU A 130 -14.97 2.04 9.00
CA GLU A 130 -15.77 0.80 9.05
C GLU A 130 -15.05 -0.38 8.40
N PHE A 131 -13.98 -0.13 7.65
CA PHE A 131 -13.15 -1.14 7.00
C PHE A 131 -11.86 -1.44 7.77
N MET A 132 -11.67 -0.80 8.92
CA MET A 132 -10.50 -0.94 9.80
C MET A 132 -10.95 -1.50 11.16
N PRO A 133 -11.21 -2.81 11.27
CA PRO A 133 -11.81 -3.39 12.47
C PRO A 133 -10.91 -3.32 13.72
N PHE A 134 -9.62 -3.02 13.56
CA PHE A 134 -8.68 -2.97 14.68
C PHE A 134 -7.72 -1.77 14.55
N LEU A 135 -8.04 -0.69 15.27
CA LEU A 135 -7.38 0.62 15.12
C LEU A 135 -7.36 1.02 13.63
N TYR A 136 -6.22 1.46 13.11
CA TYR A 136 -6.06 1.77 11.68
C TYR A 136 -5.70 0.53 10.83
N ASN A 137 -6.13 -0.69 11.17
CA ASN A 137 -5.75 -1.91 10.43
C ASN A 137 -6.96 -2.64 9.82
N PRO A 138 -6.87 -3.05 8.53
CA PRO A 138 -5.79 -2.77 7.58
C PRO A 138 -5.73 -1.28 7.21
N PHE A 139 -4.52 -0.71 7.05
CA PHE A 139 -4.35 0.74 6.88
C PHE A 139 -4.64 1.27 5.47
N THR A 140 -4.85 0.38 4.50
CA THR A 140 -5.19 0.70 3.10
C THR A 140 -6.38 -0.12 2.59
N PRO A 141 -7.59 0.03 3.18
CA PRO A 141 -8.73 -0.78 2.79
C PRO A 141 -9.18 -0.56 1.34
N PHE A 142 -8.84 0.60 0.75
CA PHE A 142 -9.08 0.97 -0.64
C PHE A 142 -7.76 1.36 -1.31
N GLY A 143 -7.41 0.66 -2.37
CA GLY A 143 -6.18 0.80 -3.13
C GLY A 143 -6.31 0.17 -4.52
N PRO A 144 -5.19 0.07 -5.25
CA PRO A 144 -5.13 -0.52 -6.58
C PRO A 144 -5.83 -1.88 -6.73
N VAL A 145 -6.47 -2.12 -7.88
CA VAL A 145 -7.13 -3.39 -8.24
C VAL A 145 -6.74 -3.81 -9.67
N VAL A 146 -6.93 -5.09 -9.99
CA VAL A 146 -6.82 -5.57 -11.38
C VAL A 146 -8.12 -5.27 -12.13
N GLU A 147 -8.03 -4.47 -13.19
CA GLU A 147 -9.19 -4.07 -13.99
C GLU A 147 -9.40 -5.04 -15.14
N LYS A 148 -10.43 -5.89 -15.06
CA LYS A 148 -10.72 -6.92 -16.08
C LYS A 148 -11.77 -6.51 -17.11
N ILE A 149 -12.56 -5.47 -16.80
CA ILE A 149 -13.77 -5.10 -17.54
C ILE A 149 -13.84 -3.57 -17.60
N GLY A 150 -14.00 -3.03 -18.81
CA GLY A 150 -14.17 -1.59 -19.03
C GLY A 150 -14.10 -1.22 -20.51
N ASP A 151 -14.69 -0.09 -20.86
CA ASP A 151 -14.64 0.48 -22.22
C ASP A 151 -13.30 1.20 -22.50
N GLU A 152 -12.61 1.62 -21.44
CA GLU A 152 -11.31 2.29 -21.50
C GLU A 152 -10.17 1.31 -21.19
N ALA A 153 -8.97 1.65 -21.64
CA ALA A 153 -7.78 0.88 -21.30
C ALA A 153 -7.57 0.84 -19.77
N PRO A 154 -7.39 -0.35 -19.18
CA PRO A 154 -7.16 -0.48 -17.74
C PRO A 154 -5.83 0.15 -17.36
N PHE A 155 -5.70 0.61 -16.12
CA PHE A 155 -4.40 1.01 -15.59
C PHE A 155 -3.49 -0.21 -15.45
N ILE A 156 -4.00 -1.31 -14.89
CA ILE A 156 -3.38 -2.65 -14.94
C ILE A 156 -4.47 -3.71 -15.18
N ASP A 157 -4.16 -4.71 -16.01
CA ASP A 157 -5.09 -5.76 -16.45
C ASP A 157 -4.84 -7.13 -15.78
N ARG A 158 -3.70 -7.26 -15.10
CA ARG A 158 -3.21 -8.46 -14.42
C ARG A 158 -2.54 -8.07 -13.11
N THR A 159 -2.25 -9.06 -12.27
CA THR A 159 -1.49 -8.81 -11.04
C THR A 159 -0.07 -8.33 -11.36
N PRO A 160 0.57 -7.55 -10.47
CA PRO A 160 1.96 -7.11 -10.64
C PRO A 160 2.93 -8.25 -10.94
N VAL A 161 2.76 -9.41 -10.29
CA VAL A 161 3.56 -10.62 -10.52
C VAL A 161 3.39 -11.15 -11.94
N GLU A 162 2.17 -11.20 -12.46
CA GLU A 162 1.88 -11.70 -13.82
C GLU A 162 2.45 -10.76 -14.89
N ILE A 163 2.36 -9.44 -14.68
CA ILE A 163 2.90 -8.42 -15.60
C ILE A 163 4.42 -8.56 -15.69
N ILE A 164 5.12 -8.62 -14.55
CA ILE A 164 6.58 -8.80 -14.53
C ILE A 164 6.98 -10.13 -15.16
N ASN A 165 6.32 -11.25 -14.82
CA ASN A 165 6.64 -12.55 -15.40
C ASN A 165 6.46 -12.60 -16.93
N SER A 166 5.61 -11.73 -17.47
CA SER A 166 5.38 -11.60 -18.92
C SER A 166 6.34 -10.61 -19.58
N SER A 167 7.23 -9.96 -18.80
CA SER A 167 8.12 -8.87 -19.26
C SER A 167 7.39 -7.64 -19.81
N ASP A 168 6.12 -7.44 -19.44
CA ASP A 168 5.28 -6.34 -19.92
C ASP A 168 5.47 -5.06 -19.07
N VAL A 169 6.73 -4.70 -18.82
CA VAL A 169 7.13 -3.61 -17.92
C VAL A 169 7.74 -2.42 -18.67
N GLN A 170 7.73 -1.24 -18.04
CA GLN A 170 8.51 -0.09 -18.52
C GLN A 170 9.99 -0.32 -18.23
N ASP A 171 10.78 -0.59 -19.27
CA ASP A 171 12.22 -0.82 -19.16
C ASP A 171 12.99 0.50 -19.05
N VAL A 172 13.01 1.06 -17.84
CA VAL A 172 13.83 2.22 -17.45
C VAL A 172 14.50 1.97 -16.09
N PRO A 173 15.59 2.68 -15.73
CA PRO A 173 16.28 2.42 -14.48
C PRO A 173 15.39 2.65 -13.25
N TRP A 174 15.44 1.76 -12.25
CA TRP A 174 14.60 1.84 -11.05
C TRP A 174 15.43 1.70 -9.77
N VAL A 175 15.18 2.56 -8.80
CA VAL A 175 15.73 2.45 -7.44
C VAL A 175 14.59 2.15 -6.47
N THR A 176 14.75 1.15 -5.64
CA THR A 176 13.82 0.89 -4.53
C THR A 176 14.58 0.52 -3.26
N GLY A 177 13.91 0.57 -2.12
CA GLY A 177 14.53 0.18 -0.87
C GLY A 177 13.64 0.43 0.33
N VAL A 178 14.12 -0.07 1.45
CA VAL A 178 13.41 -0.02 2.74
C VAL A 178 14.32 0.53 3.83
N THR A 179 13.72 0.93 4.93
CA THR A 179 14.39 1.25 6.19
C THR A 179 14.50 0.00 7.07
N SER A 180 15.37 0.03 8.08
CA SER A 180 15.58 -1.16 8.91
C SER A 180 14.48 -1.45 9.92
N GLU A 181 13.59 -0.49 10.23
CA GLU A 181 12.47 -0.68 11.15
C GLU A 181 11.13 -0.18 10.56
N GLU A 182 10.84 -0.54 9.30
CA GLU A 182 9.60 -0.15 8.60
C GLU A 182 8.33 -0.41 9.40
N GLY A 183 8.29 -1.56 10.08
CA GLY A 183 7.16 -2.05 10.85
C GLY A 183 6.79 -1.18 12.04
N LEU A 184 7.60 -0.18 12.41
CA LEU A 184 7.18 0.90 13.29
C LEU A 184 5.89 1.56 12.79
N TYR A 185 5.62 1.56 11.48
CA TYR A 185 4.26 1.74 10.99
C TYR A 185 3.70 0.35 10.60
N PRO A 186 2.62 -0.14 11.24
CA PRO A 186 1.73 0.56 12.19
C PRO A 186 2.08 0.37 13.68
N VAL A 187 3.15 -0.36 14.05
CA VAL A 187 3.40 -0.79 15.45
C VAL A 187 3.50 0.37 16.45
N ALA A 188 3.93 1.55 16.03
CA ALA A 188 4.05 2.74 16.87
C ALA A 188 2.72 3.13 17.55
N GLU A 189 1.58 2.94 16.89
CA GLU A 189 0.26 3.21 17.46
C GLU A 189 -0.09 2.24 18.60
N PHE A 190 0.40 1.00 18.51
CA PHE A 190 0.17 -0.03 19.52
C PHE A 190 0.99 0.22 20.78
N ILE A 191 2.26 0.57 20.61
CA ILE A 191 3.19 0.77 21.73
C ILE A 191 2.89 2.05 22.52
N ALA A 192 2.16 3.00 21.93
CA ALA A 192 1.70 4.21 22.61
C ALA A 192 0.71 3.90 23.76
N VAL A 193 0.00 2.76 23.70
CA VAL A 193 -1.02 2.38 24.70
C VAL A 193 -0.89 0.90 25.04
N ASP A 194 -0.46 0.58 26.27
CA ASP A 194 -0.23 -0.81 26.72
C ASP A 194 -1.45 -1.72 26.55
N GLN A 195 -2.65 -1.14 26.67
CA GLN A 195 -3.91 -1.84 26.45
C GLN A 195 -4.03 -2.37 25.01
N ASN A 196 -3.52 -1.66 24.00
CA ASN A 196 -3.55 -2.09 22.61
C ASN A 196 -2.65 -3.31 22.38
N LEU A 197 -1.43 -3.32 22.96
CA LEU A 197 -0.55 -4.49 22.92
C LEU A 197 -1.17 -5.70 23.63
N LYS A 198 -1.78 -5.46 24.80
CA LYS A 198 -2.47 -6.51 25.55
C LYS A 198 -3.65 -7.09 24.76
N GLU A 199 -4.46 -6.24 24.14
CA GLU A 199 -5.59 -6.67 23.31
C GLU A 199 -5.13 -7.49 22.10
N LEU A 200 -4.07 -7.04 21.42
CA LEU A 200 -3.44 -7.77 20.33
C LEU A 200 -2.89 -9.14 20.78
N ASN A 201 -2.25 -9.19 21.96
CA ASN A 201 -1.71 -10.42 22.51
C ASN A 201 -2.81 -11.44 22.83
N ASP A 202 -3.84 -11.01 23.55
CA ASP A 202 -4.87 -11.87 24.13
C ASP A 202 -5.85 -12.37 23.07
N ASN A 203 -6.04 -11.60 21.98
CA ASN A 203 -6.96 -11.92 20.89
C ASN A 203 -6.22 -12.21 19.58
N TRP A 204 -4.95 -12.62 19.63
CA TRP A 204 -4.10 -12.80 18.45
C TRP A 204 -4.71 -13.71 17.37
N ASP A 205 -5.40 -14.78 17.76
CA ASP A 205 -6.04 -15.71 16.82
C ASP A 205 -7.10 -15.04 15.94
N ILE A 206 -7.70 -13.94 16.42
CA ILE A 206 -8.75 -13.16 15.73
C ILE A 206 -8.15 -11.91 15.10
N LEU A 207 -7.28 -11.20 15.81
CA LEU A 207 -6.73 -9.91 15.39
C LEU A 207 -5.52 -10.04 14.46
N GLY A 208 -4.71 -11.10 14.59
CA GLY A 208 -3.54 -11.34 13.75
C GLY A 208 -3.82 -11.28 12.24
N PRO A 209 -4.90 -11.90 11.72
CA PRO A 209 -5.30 -11.78 10.32
C PRO A 209 -5.60 -10.36 9.84
N HIS A 210 -6.19 -9.52 10.69
CA HIS A 210 -6.47 -8.12 10.36
C HIS A 210 -5.21 -7.25 10.52
N PHE A 211 -4.44 -7.50 11.57
CA PHE A 211 -3.19 -6.80 11.85
C PHE A 211 -2.12 -7.07 10.80
N LEU A 212 -2.04 -8.28 10.24
CA LEU A 212 -1.08 -8.64 9.19
C LEU A 212 -1.70 -8.64 7.79
N ASP A 213 -2.92 -8.11 7.65
CA ASP A 213 -3.61 -7.92 6.38
C ASP A 213 -3.63 -9.17 5.49
N PHE A 214 -4.08 -10.29 6.06
CA PHE A 214 -4.26 -11.55 5.32
C PHE A 214 -5.68 -12.13 5.45
N ASN A 215 -6.58 -11.41 6.14
CA ASN A 215 -7.95 -11.85 6.41
C ASN A 215 -8.76 -12.19 5.15
N TYR A 216 -8.37 -11.68 3.99
CA TYR A 216 -9.03 -11.93 2.71
C TYR A 216 -8.12 -12.58 1.65
N THR A 217 -6.85 -12.83 1.96
CA THR A 217 -5.88 -13.43 1.03
C THR A 217 -5.63 -14.91 1.31
N ILE A 218 -6.12 -15.42 2.44
CA ILE A 218 -6.09 -16.85 2.77
C ILE A 218 -7.48 -17.35 3.24
N PRO A 219 -7.78 -18.65 3.07
CA PRO A 219 -9.04 -19.24 3.53
C PRO A 219 -9.26 -19.08 5.04
N LYS A 220 -10.50 -18.79 5.45
CA LYS A 220 -10.87 -18.46 6.84
C LYS A 220 -10.49 -19.55 7.83
N GLU A 221 -10.64 -20.81 7.43
CA GLU A 221 -10.30 -21.99 8.22
C GLU A 221 -8.80 -22.08 8.54
N LYS A 222 -7.93 -21.40 7.79
CA LYS A 222 -6.48 -21.36 8.02
C LYS A 222 -6.03 -20.17 8.87
N HIS A 223 -6.92 -19.22 9.17
CA HIS A 223 -6.54 -17.96 9.83
C HIS A 223 -5.83 -18.20 11.17
N ILE A 224 -6.43 -19.03 12.03
CA ILE A 224 -5.89 -19.31 13.37
C ILE A 224 -4.54 -20.05 13.26
N GLU A 225 -4.45 -21.06 12.40
CA GLU A 225 -3.23 -21.84 12.17
C GLU A 225 -2.07 -20.93 11.75
N ILE A 226 -2.30 -20.12 10.72
CA ILE A 226 -1.28 -19.22 10.16
C ILE A 226 -0.91 -18.11 11.14
N ALA A 227 -1.90 -17.50 11.83
CA ALA A 227 -1.62 -16.49 12.85
C ALA A 227 -0.69 -17.05 13.93
N ARG A 228 -0.98 -18.25 14.47
CA ARG A 228 -0.16 -18.90 15.50
C ARG A 228 1.22 -19.29 14.99
N LEU A 229 1.33 -19.77 13.75
CA LEU A 229 2.61 -20.09 13.12
C LEU A 229 3.51 -18.84 13.04
N ILE A 230 2.95 -17.72 12.57
CA ILE A 230 3.67 -16.44 12.48
C ILE A 230 4.10 -15.96 13.86
N LYS A 231 3.19 -15.96 14.86
CA LYS A 231 3.53 -15.55 16.23
C LYS A 231 4.64 -16.43 16.82
N THR A 232 4.57 -17.74 16.62
CA THR A 232 5.61 -18.68 17.08
C THR A 232 6.96 -18.40 16.42
N HIS A 233 6.97 -18.06 15.13
CA HIS A 233 8.19 -17.74 14.40
C HIS A 233 8.92 -16.51 14.98
N TYR A 234 8.20 -15.40 15.20
CA TYR A 234 8.82 -14.14 15.64
C TYR A 234 8.98 -14.04 17.17
N PHE A 235 8.06 -14.60 17.95
CA PHE A 235 8.05 -14.45 19.42
C PHE A 235 8.46 -15.71 20.17
N GLY A 236 8.43 -16.88 19.52
CA GLY A 236 8.52 -18.16 20.21
C GLY A 236 7.40 -18.29 21.25
N THR A 237 7.77 -18.29 22.52
CA THR A 237 6.83 -18.34 23.66
C THR A 237 6.61 -16.98 24.33
N LYS A 238 7.28 -15.92 23.88
CA LYS A 238 7.13 -14.58 24.46
C LYS A 238 5.73 -14.03 24.18
N PRO A 239 5.10 -13.32 25.13
CA PRO A 239 3.90 -12.55 24.86
C PRO A 239 4.20 -11.35 23.97
N ILE A 240 3.16 -10.78 23.35
CA ILE A 240 3.23 -9.46 22.69
C ILE A 240 3.06 -8.40 23.79
N ASP A 241 4.13 -7.70 24.14
CA ASP A 241 4.17 -6.67 25.18
C ASP A 241 5.26 -5.62 24.88
N ARG A 242 5.50 -4.70 25.82
CA ARG A 242 6.55 -3.69 25.67
C ARG A 242 7.95 -4.31 25.51
N GLN A 243 8.21 -5.43 26.18
CA GLN A 243 9.51 -6.08 26.16
C GLN A 243 9.79 -6.80 24.83
N SER A 244 8.74 -7.22 24.12
CA SER A 244 8.83 -7.87 22.80
C SER A 244 8.48 -6.96 21.61
N THR A 245 8.52 -5.64 21.82
CA THR A 245 8.19 -4.66 20.76
C THR A 245 9.11 -4.77 19.55
N LYS A 246 10.40 -5.12 19.74
CA LYS A 246 11.33 -5.29 18.61
C LYS A 246 10.94 -6.45 17.70
N GLU A 247 10.48 -7.55 18.28
CA GLU A 247 9.96 -8.71 17.55
C GLU A 247 8.68 -8.35 16.78
N LEU A 248 7.80 -7.54 17.37
CA LEU A 248 6.60 -7.02 16.70
C LEU A 248 6.94 -6.10 15.52
N ILE A 249 7.92 -5.20 15.69
CA ILE A 249 8.44 -4.33 14.63
C ILE A 249 9.06 -5.16 13.51
N GLN A 250 9.88 -6.16 13.83
CA GLN A 250 10.51 -7.02 12.83
C GLN A 250 9.45 -7.78 12.02
N MET A 251 8.49 -8.43 12.69
CA MET A 251 7.38 -9.13 12.03
C MET A 251 6.60 -8.22 11.08
N SER A 252 6.30 -6.98 11.51
CA SER A 252 5.56 -6.02 10.71
C SER A 252 6.40 -5.48 9.56
N SER A 253 7.70 -5.27 9.77
CA SER A 253 8.64 -4.84 8.72
C SER A 253 8.71 -5.87 7.61
N ASP A 254 8.86 -7.14 7.98
CA ASP A 254 8.94 -8.26 7.04
C ASP A 254 7.63 -8.43 6.26
N ARG A 255 6.49 -8.37 6.95
CA ARG A 255 5.17 -8.53 6.32
C ARG A 255 4.83 -7.40 5.34
N PHE A 256 5.04 -6.15 5.74
CA PHE A 256 4.48 -5.02 5.01
C PHE A 256 5.44 -4.40 4.00
N PHE A 257 6.75 -4.62 4.13
CA PHE A 257 7.71 -3.89 3.30
C PHE A 257 8.90 -4.74 2.86
N VAL A 258 9.65 -5.33 3.79
CA VAL A 258 11.00 -5.85 3.49
C VAL A 258 10.97 -7.02 2.51
N VAL A 259 10.13 -8.03 2.77
CA VAL A 259 10.10 -9.26 1.96
C VAL A 259 9.56 -8.96 0.55
N ASP A 260 8.46 -8.23 0.46
CA ASP A 260 7.82 -7.92 -0.82
C ASP A 260 8.63 -6.90 -1.64
N SER A 261 9.28 -5.92 -1.00
CA SER A 261 10.16 -4.98 -1.69
C SER A 261 11.42 -5.65 -2.25
N GLU A 262 12.03 -6.59 -1.52
CA GLU A 262 13.16 -7.36 -2.05
C GLU A 262 12.72 -8.22 -3.24
N LYS A 263 11.58 -8.90 -3.10
CA LYS A 263 11.01 -9.74 -4.16
C LYS A 263 10.72 -8.92 -5.42
N ALA A 264 10.08 -7.75 -5.27
CA ALA A 264 9.81 -6.82 -6.37
C ALA A 264 11.11 -6.41 -7.09
N ALA A 265 12.13 -5.99 -6.34
CA ALA A 265 13.42 -5.58 -6.90
C ALA A 265 14.08 -6.72 -7.69
N ARG A 266 14.11 -7.93 -7.13
CA ARG A 266 14.69 -9.11 -7.81
C ARG A 266 13.92 -9.50 -9.06
N MET A 267 12.59 -9.48 -9.00
CA MET A 267 11.76 -9.84 -10.14
C MET A 267 11.85 -8.81 -11.27
N GLN A 268 11.80 -7.51 -10.95
CA GLN A 268 12.00 -6.44 -11.93
C GLN A 268 13.40 -6.52 -12.56
N ALA A 269 14.45 -6.72 -11.75
CA ALA A 269 15.82 -6.87 -12.24
C ALA A 269 16.01 -8.08 -13.17
N GLY A 270 15.17 -9.11 -13.02
CA GLY A 270 15.20 -10.30 -13.88
C GLY A 270 14.67 -10.07 -15.29
N VAL A 271 13.89 -9.00 -15.52
CA VAL A 271 13.26 -8.71 -16.82
C VAL A 271 13.71 -7.38 -17.43
N ASN A 272 14.11 -6.40 -16.62
CA ASN A 272 14.65 -5.14 -17.10
C ASN A 272 16.03 -5.33 -17.76
N GLN A 273 16.26 -4.61 -18.86
CA GLN A 273 17.62 -4.43 -19.39
C GLN A 273 18.32 -3.25 -18.70
N ASN A 274 17.54 -2.26 -18.24
CA ASN A 274 18.06 -1.16 -17.45
C ASN A 274 18.33 -1.55 -15.99
N PRO A 275 19.28 -0.90 -15.30
CA PRO A 275 19.63 -1.29 -13.96
C PRO A 275 18.48 -1.11 -12.95
N VAL A 276 18.40 -2.06 -12.02
CA VAL A 276 17.55 -1.98 -10.82
C VAL A 276 18.46 -1.97 -9.60
N TRP A 277 18.34 -0.95 -8.75
CA TRP A 277 19.11 -0.82 -7.52
C TRP A 277 18.21 -1.00 -6.30
N TYR A 278 18.76 -1.70 -5.31
CA TYR A 278 18.12 -1.88 -4.02
C TYR A 278 18.99 -1.26 -2.92
N TYR A 279 18.40 -0.43 -2.05
CA TYR A 279 19.08 0.09 -0.87
C TYR A 279 18.40 -0.37 0.42
N TYR A 280 19.19 -0.39 1.50
CA TYR A 280 18.70 -0.65 2.85
C TYR A 280 19.20 0.47 3.77
N PHE A 281 18.26 1.27 4.29
CA PHE A 281 18.59 2.48 5.04
C PHE A 281 18.56 2.26 6.55
N SER A 282 19.72 2.41 7.19
CA SER A 282 19.91 2.13 8.62
C SER A 282 20.28 3.36 9.48
N TYR A 283 20.38 4.55 8.90
CA TYR A 283 20.71 5.76 9.64
C TYR A 283 19.50 6.32 10.43
N ARG A 284 19.70 6.68 11.72
CA ARG A 284 18.68 7.34 12.56
C ARG A 284 19.12 8.77 12.87
N GLY A 285 18.26 9.74 12.60
CA GLY A 285 18.48 11.14 12.97
C GLY A 285 18.39 11.39 14.47
N ALA A 286 18.86 12.56 14.91
CA ALA A 286 18.77 12.97 16.32
C ALA A 286 17.32 13.15 16.80
N GLN A 287 16.42 13.53 15.88
CA GLN A 287 14.97 13.51 16.06
C GLN A 287 14.36 12.57 15.03
N SER A 288 13.35 11.81 15.42
CA SER A 288 12.71 10.80 14.58
C SER A 288 11.20 10.95 14.64
N LEU A 289 10.50 10.78 13.52
CA LEU A 289 9.04 10.74 13.54
C LEU A 289 8.53 9.58 14.41
N SER A 290 9.35 8.54 14.63
CA SER A 290 9.00 7.43 15.53
C SER A 290 8.66 7.92 16.93
N ASP A 291 9.33 8.98 17.38
CA ASP A 291 9.15 9.51 18.72
C ASP A 291 7.76 10.16 18.86
N SER A 292 7.28 10.81 17.79
CA SER A 292 5.94 11.39 17.73
C SER A 292 4.85 10.32 17.64
N PHE A 293 5.05 9.26 16.86
CA PHE A 293 4.02 8.22 16.68
C PHE A 293 3.93 7.29 17.89
N SER A 294 5.06 6.99 18.54
CA SER A 294 5.11 6.13 19.73
C SER A 294 4.80 6.86 21.03
N GLY A 295 4.83 8.19 21.03
CA GLY A 295 4.66 9.00 22.25
C GLY A 295 5.82 8.87 23.25
N THR A 296 6.98 8.35 22.84
CA THR A 296 8.14 8.12 23.69
C THR A 296 9.44 8.41 22.95
N THR A 297 10.50 8.77 23.70
CA THR A 297 11.85 8.94 23.17
C THR A 297 12.68 7.66 23.22
N GLU A 298 12.08 6.54 23.63
CA GLU A 298 12.71 5.23 23.56
C GLU A 298 13.08 4.88 22.13
N ASN A 299 14.30 4.37 21.95
CA ASN A 299 14.83 4.12 20.62
C ASN A 299 14.29 2.79 20.07
N TYR A 300 13.21 2.88 19.30
CA TYR A 300 12.64 1.77 18.54
C TYR A 300 13.09 1.71 17.08
N GLY A 301 13.99 2.61 16.64
CA GLY A 301 14.52 2.63 15.27
C GLY A 301 13.95 3.77 14.40
N LYS A 302 13.84 3.52 13.09
CA LYS A 302 13.29 4.43 12.07
C LYS A 302 12.44 3.70 11.03
N PHE A 303 11.49 4.41 10.44
CA PHE A 303 10.57 3.90 9.42
C PHE A 303 10.52 4.80 8.20
N MET A 304 9.79 4.41 7.14
CA MET A 304 9.74 5.09 5.84
C MET A 304 9.72 6.63 5.87
N TRP A 305 9.04 7.25 6.83
CA TRP A 305 8.91 8.72 6.86
C TRP A 305 10.21 9.42 7.28
N ASN A 306 11.16 8.70 7.88
CA ASN A 306 12.45 9.27 8.29
C ASN A 306 13.46 9.41 7.15
N THR A 307 13.42 8.58 6.11
CA THR A 307 14.30 8.75 4.93
C THR A 307 13.89 9.96 4.11
N ASN A 308 12.59 10.22 4.04
CA ASN A 308 12.02 11.32 3.28
C ASN A 308 12.52 12.69 3.76
N VAL A 309 12.69 12.87 5.09
CA VAL A 309 13.21 14.12 5.70
C VAL A 309 14.63 14.49 5.21
N TYR A 310 15.39 13.55 4.65
CA TYR A 310 16.72 13.82 4.10
C TYR A 310 16.69 14.14 2.60
N VAL A 311 15.52 14.07 1.96
CA VAL A 311 15.34 14.31 0.52
C VAL A 311 14.38 15.49 0.27
N TYR A 312 13.34 15.64 1.10
CA TYR A 312 12.31 16.67 1.03
C TYR A 312 12.36 17.63 2.22
#